data_AF-A0A8J6EBX3-F1
#
_entry.id   AF-A0A8J6EBX3-F1
#
_cell.length_a   1.000
_cell.length_b   1.000
_cell.length_c   1.000
_cell.angle_alpha   90.00
_cell.angle_beta   90.00
_cell.angle_gamma   90.00
#
_symmetry.space_group_name_H-M   'P 1'
#
loop_
_entity.id
_entity.type
_entity.pdbx_description
1 polymer ?
#
loop_
_entity_poly.entity_id
_entity_poly.type
_entity_poly.pdbx_seq_one_letter_code
_entity_poly.pdbx_strand_id
1 'polypeptide(L)'
;MKPRPRLKLPTRCTSLGKFSISFCNTFTLHQVSRFADHLCKSQLLCLDGNVPVSTIQYVCEFARQNAVPVCFEPTDIDKASKPFTSNSWTALTYISPNLRELLAINRTLGHVEDC
;
A
#
# COMPACT_ATOMS: atom_id res chain seq x y z
N MET A 1 -28.86 5.31 29.39
CA MET A 1 -27.84 5.23 28.31
C MET A 1 -26.90 4.09 28.61
N LYS A 2 -26.92 2.99 27.84
CA LYS A 2 -25.92 1.92 27.97
C LYS A 2 -24.66 2.33 27.20
N PRO A 3 -23.45 2.12 27.75
CA PRO A 3 -22.22 2.41 27.02
C PRO A 3 -22.11 1.47 25.81
N ARG A 4 -21.77 2.03 24.64
CA ARG A 4 -21.51 1.23 23.43
C ARG A 4 -20.27 0.35 23.68
N PRO A 5 -20.31 -0.94 23.34
CA PRO A 5 -19.16 -1.81 23.53
C PRO A 5 -18.01 -1.33 22.65
N ARG A 6 -16.83 -1.08 23.24
CA ARG A 6 -15.59 -0.87 22.50
C ARG A 6 -15.23 -2.19 21.83
N LEU A 7 -15.44 -2.28 20.52
CA LEU A 7 -15.01 -3.42 19.71
C LEU A 7 -13.48 -3.46 19.77
N LYS A 8 -12.93 -4.48 20.45
CA LYS A 8 -11.48 -4.73 20.47
C LYS A 8 -11.06 -5.10 19.05
N LEU A 9 -10.43 -4.17 18.34
CA LEU A 9 -9.73 -4.45 17.09
C LEU A 9 -8.67 -5.52 17.38
N PRO A 10 -8.51 -6.55 16.52
CA PRO A 10 -7.38 -7.47 16.64
C PRO A 10 -6.08 -6.66 16.62
N THR A 11 -5.17 -7.03 17.51
CA THR A 11 -4.02 -6.28 18.03
C THR A 11 -2.89 -5.97 17.02
N ARG A 12 -3.19 -5.69 15.75
CA ARG A 12 -2.16 -5.35 14.73
C ARG A 12 -2.50 -4.17 13.82
N CYS A 13 -3.46 -3.32 14.20
CA CYS A 13 -3.55 -1.95 13.68
C CYS A 13 -3.11 -0.98 14.78
N THR A 14 -1.80 -0.78 14.94
CA THR A 14 -1.27 0.22 15.86
C THR A 14 -1.48 1.60 15.28
N SER A 15 -2.43 2.36 15.84
CA SER A 15 -2.52 3.81 15.62
C SER A 15 -1.32 4.48 16.33
N LEU A 16 -0.26 4.76 15.58
CA LEU A 16 0.78 5.68 16.05
C LEU A 16 0.30 7.11 15.77
N GLY A 17 -0.12 7.80 16.84
CA GLY A 17 -0.33 9.26 16.92
C GLY A 17 -0.98 9.97 15.72
N LYS A 18 -2.30 10.21 15.77
CA LYS A 18 -3.04 11.16 14.91
C LYS A 18 -2.79 11.09 13.39
N PHE A 19 -2.25 9.98 12.87
CA PHE A 19 -2.13 9.68 11.46
C PHE A 19 -2.62 8.24 11.28
N SER A 20 -3.71 8.03 10.54
CA SER A 20 -4.26 6.69 10.33
C SER A 20 -3.42 5.95 9.27
N ILE A 21 -2.30 5.38 9.68
CA ILE A 21 -1.51 4.47 8.84
C ILE A 21 -2.15 3.09 8.94
N SER A 22 -2.70 2.59 7.83
CA SER A 22 -3.16 1.20 7.74
C SER A 22 -2.05 0.35 7.14
N PHE A 23 -1.49 -0.57 7.92
CA PHE A 23 -0.41 -1.47 7.49
C PHE A 23 -1.00 -2.80 7.01
N CYS A 24 -0.70 -3.18 5.76
CA CYS A 24 -1.44 -4.21 5.04
C CYS A 24 -0.70 -5.57 5.01
N ASN A 25 -0.16 -6.08 6.11
CA ASN A 25 0.78 -7.22 6.02
C ASN A 25 0.15 -8.60 5.74
N THR A 26 -1.19 -8.72 5.64
CA THR A 26 -1.87 -9.98 5.26
C THR A 26 -3.34 -9.74 4.86
N PHE A 27 -3.61 -8.73 4.05
CA PHE A 27 -4.99 -8.45 3.62
C PHE A 27 -5.35 -9.24 2.37
N THR A 28 -6.16 -10.28 2.55
CA THR A 28 -6.98 -10.84 1.46
C THR A 28 -7.88 -9.72 0.92
N LEU A 29 -8.18 -9.71 -0.39
CA LEU A 29 -9.09 -8.73 -1.04
C LEU A 29 -10.38 -8.45 -0.24
N HIS A 30 -10.92 -9.48 0.41
CA HIS A 30 -12.11 -9.42 1.26
C HIS A 30 -11.98 -8.49 2.48
N GLN A 31 -10.77 -8.27 3.00
CA GLN A 31 -10.59 -7.35 4.12
C GLN A 31 -10.54 -5.89 3.65
N VAL A 32 -10.00 -5.60 2.47
CA VAL A 32 -9.95 -4.22 1.96
C VAL A 32 -11.36 -3.68 1.73
N SER A 33 -12.26 -4.48 1.17
CA SER A 33 -13.66 -4.11 0.99
C SER A 33 -14.39 -3.87 2.32
N ARG A 34 -14.09 -4.68 3.35
CA ARG A 34 -14.71 -4.55 4.69
C ARG A 34 -14.31 -3.26 5.41
N PHE A 35 -13.13 -2.71 5.12
CA PHE A 35 -12.62 -1.49 5.75
C PHE A 35 -12.63 -0.27 4.82
N ALA A 36 -13.31 -0.35 3.66
CA ALA A 36 -13.36 0.69 2.65
C ALA A 36 -13.70 2.09 3.23
N ASP A 37 -14.69 2.17 4.12
CA ASP A 37 -15.08 3.44 4.77
C ASP A 37 -13.95 4.07 5.61
N HIS A 38 -13.11 3.23 6.22
CA HIS A 38 -11.97 3.69 7.01
C HIS A 38 -10.78 4.06 6.12
N LEU A 39 -10.56 3.30 5.05
CA LEU A 39 -9.51 3.56 4.07
C LEU A 39 -9.76 4.88 3.31
N CYS A 40 -11.02 5.16 2.95
CA CYS A 40 -11.43 6.41 2.30
C CYS A 40 -11.15 7.64 3.20
N LYS A 41 -11.23 7.48 4.52
CA LYS A 41 -10.93 8.56 5.49
C LYS A 41 -9.46 8.65 5.87
N SER A 42 -8.63 7.72 5.41
CA SER A 42 -7.21 7.73 5.72
C SER A 42 -6.50 8.86 4.96
N GLN A 43 -5.49 9.46 5.60
CA GLN A 43 -4.69 10.51 4.96
C GLN A 43 -3.58 9.94 4.07
N LEU A 44 -3.26 8.66 4.22
CA LEU A 44 -2.26 7.94 3.45
C LEU A 44 -2.46 6.44 3.61
N LEU A 45 -2.42 5.70 2.50
CA LEU A 45 -2.37 4.24 2.50
C LEU A 45 -0.94 3.77 2.30
N CYS A 46 -0.41 2.99 3.23
CA CYS A 46 0.93 2.41 3.11
C CYS A 46 0.82 0.95 2.67
N LEU A 47 1.32 0.67 1.47
CA LEU A 47 1.45 -0.67 0.90
C LEU A 47 2.84 -1.22 1.19
N ASP A 48 2.87 -2.44 1.71
CA ASP A 48 4.10 -3.19 2.01
C ASP A 48 4.44 -4.10 0.83
N GLY A 49 5.70 -4.16 0.43
CA GLY A 49 6.17 -4.97 -0.70
C GLY A 49 5.89 -6.47 -0.58
N ASN A 50 5.64 -6.99 0.63
CA ASN A 50 5.30 -8.39 0.86
C ASN A 50 3.90 -8.77 0.36
N VAL A 51 3.01 -7.81 0.10
CA VAL A 51 1.65 -8.15 -0.37
C VAL A 51 1.66 -8.70 -1.81
N PRO A 52 0.68 -9.55 -2.18
CA PRO A 52 0.53 -10.03 -3.55
C PRO A 52 0.27 -8.90 -4.55
N VAL A 53 0.70 -9.08 -5.81
CA VAL A 53 0.48 -8.11 -6.90
C VAL A 53 -1.01 -7.79 -7.08
N SER A 54 -1.89 -8.78 -6.96
CA SER A 54 -3.34 -8.60 -7.04
C SER A 54 -3.88 -7.68 -5.95
N THR A 55 -3.34 -7.75 -4.74
CA THR A 55 -3.70 -6.84 -3.64
C THR A 55 -3.20 -5.43 -3.91
N ILE A 56 -1.96 -5.28 -4.40
CA ILE A 56 -1.41 -3.97 -4.81
C ILE A 56 -2.30 -3.33 -5.87
N GLN A 57 -2.66 -4.08 -6.92
CA GLN A 57 -3.55 -3.63 -7.99
C GLN A 57 -4.91 -3.16 -7.45
N TYR A 58 -5.54 -3.96 -6.58
CA TYR A 58 -6.83 -3.61 -6.00
C TYR A 58 -6.76 -2.34 -5.15
N VAL A 59 -5.76 -2.21 -4.28
CA VAL A 59 -5.61 -1.04 -3.42
C VAL A 59 -5.30 0.20 -4.25
N CYS A 60 -4.44 0.10 -5.27
CA CYS A 60 -4.16 1.20 -6.20
C CYS A 60 -5.43 1.65 -6.95
N GLU A 61 -6.26 0.72 -7.43
CA GLU A 61 -7.55 1.05 -8.05
C GLU A 61 -8.48 1.75 -7.06
N PHE A 62 -8.64 1.17 -5.86
CA PHE A 62 -9.47 1.75 -4.81
C PHE A 62 -9.02 3.17 -4.44
N ALA A 63 -7.72 3.36 -4.24
CA ALA A 63 -7.14 4.63 -3.84
C ALA A 63 -7.32 5.70 -4.93
N ARG A 64 -7.14 5.34 -6.20
CA ARG A 64 -7.41 6.22 -7.34
C ARG A 64 -8.88 6.64 -7.41
N GLN A 65 -9.82 5.71 -7.20
CA GLN A 65 -11.25 6.01 -7.21
C GLN A 65 -11.68 6.92 -6.05
N ASN A 66 -10.99 6.82 -4.91
CA ASN A 66 -11.32 7.57 -3.68
C ASN A 66 -10.38 8.75 -3.42
N ALA A 67 -9.48 9.08 -4.35
CA ALA A 67 -8.47 10.13 -4.23
C ALA A 67 -7.63 10.06 -2.93
N VAL A 68 -7.30 8.86 -2.48
CA VAL A 68 -6.47 8.63 -1.29
C VAL A 68 -5.02 8.46 -1.73
N PRO A 69 -4.05 9.23 -1.18
CA PRO A 69 -2.65 9.06 -1.55
C PRO A 69 -2.12 7.71 -1.06
N VAL A 70 -1.20 7.14 -1.84
CA VAL A 70 -0.62 5.82 -1.57
C VAL A 70 0.89 5.92 -1.49
N CYS A 71 1.47 5.37 -0.43
CA CYS A 71 2.90 5.14 -0.29
C CYS A 71 3.18 3.64 -0.48
N PHE A 72 4.15 3.29 -1.32
CA PHE A 72 4.63 1.92 -1.46
C PHE A 72 6.03 1.78 -0.87
N GLU A 73 6.17 0.91 0.12
CA GLU A 73 7.45 0.52 0.70
C GLU A 73 7.91 -0.78 0.05
N PRO A 74 8.95 -0.74 -0.81
CA PRO A 74 9.53 -1.95 -1.36
C PRO A 74 10.45 -2.58 -0.31
N THR A 75 10.11 -3.78 0.15
CA THR A 75 10.85 -4.46 1.22
C THR A 75 12.11 -5.18 0.72
N ASP A 76 12.16 -5.51 -0.57
CA ASP A 76 13.35 -6.06 -1.23
C ASP A 76 13.33 -5.80 -2.75
N ILE A 77 14.46 -6.07 -3.39
CA ILE A 77 14.73 -5.85 -4.81
C ILE A 77 13.71 -6.56 -5.71
N ASP A 78 13.34 -7.80 -5.41
CA ASP A 78 12.43 -8.60 -6.24
C ASP A 78 10.98 -8.12 -6.08
N LYS A 79 10.64 -7.58 -4.92
CA LYS A 79 9.31 -7.01 -4.62
C LYS A 79 9.15 -5.58 -5.12
N ALA A 80 10.26 -4.84 -5.27
CA ALA A 80 10.26 -3.44 -5.66
C ALA A 80 9.55 -3.20 -7.01
N SER A 81 9.70 -4.14 -7.94
CA SER A 81 9.12 -4.06 -9.27
C SER A 81 7.61 -4.31 -9.33
N LYS A 82 7.00 -4.90 -8.28
CA LYS A 82 5.60 -5.38 -8.32
C LYS A 82 4.57 -4.34 -8.82
N PRO A 83 4.57 -3.08 -8.37
CA PRO A 83 3.61 -2.09 -8.86
C PRO A 83 3.90 -1.62 -10.29
N PHE A 84 5.13 -1.80 -10.76
CA PHE A 84 5.65 -1.28 -12.04
C PHE A 84 5.52 -2.28 -13.19
N THR A 85 5.11 -3.53 -12.92
CA THR A 85 4.78 -4.52 -13.97
C THR A 85 3.38 -4.33 -14.57
N SER A 86 2.58 -3.43 -14.00
CA SER A 86 1.26 -3.03 -14.52
C SER A 86 1.05 -1.53 -14.32
N ASN A 87 -0.08 -0.96 -14.75
CA ASN A 87 -0.38 0.48 -14.55
C ASN A 87 -0.65 0.89 -13.09
N SER A 88 -0.41 0.02 -12.11
CA SER A 88 -0.69 0.27 -10.68
C SER A 88 0.18 1.38 -10.11
N TRP A 89 1.41 1.53 -10.61
CA TRP A 89 2.35 2.56 -10.18
C TRP A 89 1.82 3.98 -10.38
N THR A 90 0.92 4.20 -11.34
CA THR A 90 0.31 5.51 -11.62
C THR A 90 -0.58 6.03 -10.47
N ALA A 91 -1.04 5.14 -9.59
CA ALA A 91 -1.80 5.50 -8.40
C ALA A 91 -0.91 5.75 -7.17
N LEU A 92 0.40 5.46 -7.25
CA LEU A 92 1.32 5.69 -6.15
C LEU A 92 1.68 7.17 -6.06
N THR A 93 1.56 7.74 -4.87
CA THR A 93 1.97 9.12 -4.56
C THR A 93 3.42 9.16 -4.10
N TYR A 94 3.83 8.16 -3.33
CA TYR A 94 5.17 8.04 -2.78
C TYR A 94 5.68 6.61 -2.92
N ILE A 95 7.00 6.49 -3.04
CA ILE A 95 7.71 5.22 -2.88
C ILE A 95 8.91 5.46 -1.94
N SER A 96 9.31 4.44 -1.18
CA SER A 96 10.47 4.54 -0.29
C SER A 96 11.55 3.47 -0.54
N PRO A 97 12.07 3.33 -1.77
CA PRO A 97 13.13 2.38 -2.08
C PRO A 97 14.49 2.80 -1.51
N ASN A 98 15.33 1.81 -1.22
CA ASN A 98 16.77 2.01 -1.19
C ASN A 98 17.35 2.04 -2.62
N LEU A 99 18.66 2.29 -2.75
CA LEU A 99 19.31 2.42 -4.05
C LEU A 99 19.19 1.16 -4.93
N ARG A 100 19.29 -0.04 -4.35
CA ARG A 100 19.24 -1.29 -5.12
C ARG A 100 17.84 -1.59 -5.64
N GLU A 101 16.83 -1.32 -4.82
CA GLU A 101 15.41 -1.41 -5.22
C GLU A 101 15.08 -0.37 -6.29
N LEU A 102 15.58 0.86 -6.15
CA LEU A 102 15.36 1.91 -7.15
C LEU A 102 15.95 1.53 -8.51
N LEU A 103 17.15 0.93 -8.54
CA LEU A 103 17.75 0.40 -9.77
C LEU A 103 16.90 -0.72 -10.39
N ALA A 104 16.32 -1.61 -9.58
CA ALA A 104 15.42 -2.65 -10.08
C ALA A 104 14.13 -2.07 -10.66
N ILE A 105 13.56 -1.03 -10.03
CA ILE A 105 12.42 -0.29 -10.57
C ILE A 105 12.79 0.34 -11.92
N ASN A 106 13.93 1.04 -12.02
CA ASN A 106 14.39 1.67 -13.25
C ASN A 106 14.51 0.67 -14.41
N ARG A 107 15.12 -0.50 -14.16
CA ARG A 107 15.23 -1.59 -15.14
C ARG A 107 13.87 -2.13 -15.57
N THR A 108 12.93 -2.24 -14.63
CA THR A 108 11.56 -2.72 -14.91
C THR A 108 10.82 -1.78 -15.85
N LEU A 109 11.10 -0.47 -15.76
CA LEU A 109 10.54 0.56 -16.64
C LEU A 109 11.23 0.62 -18.02
N GLY A 110 12.19 -0.26 -18.30
CA GLY A 110 12.89 -0.32 -19.59
C GLY A 110 14.02 0.70 -19.73
N HIS A 111 14.40 1.37 -18.64
CA HIS A 111 15.57 2.23 -18.64
C HIS A 111 16.80 1.35 -18.41
N VAL A 112 17.57 1.15 -19.48
CA VAL A 112 18.86 0.44 -19.43
C VAL A 112 19.93 1.48 -19.11
N GLU A 113 20.70 1.26 -18.05
CA GLU A 113 21.95 1.98 -17.84
C GLU A 113 22.95 1.39 -18.86
N ASP A 114 23.27 2.14 -19.91
CA ASP A 114 24.42 1.84 -20.75
C ASP A 114 25.68 2.07 -19.90
N CYS A 115 26.32 0.98 -19.48
CA CYS A 115 27.66 1.01 -18.87
C CYS A 115 28.73 1.06 -19.96
#